data_AF-H2L287-F1
#
_entry.id   AF-H2L287-F1
#
_cell.length_a   1.000
_cell.length_b   1.000
_cell.length_c   1.000
_cell.angle_alpha   90.00
_cell.angle_beta   90.00
_cell.angle_gamma   90.00
#
_symmetry.space_group_name_H-M   'P 1'
#
loop_
_entity.id
_entity.type
_entity.pdbx_description
1 polymer ?
#
loop_
_entity_poly.entity_id
_entity_poly.type
_entity_poly.pdbx_seq_one_letter_code
_entity_poly.pdbx_strand_id
1 'polypeptide(L)'
;MTKKFCCKSDPIDCSWSGRWMGSEDAFNFYCRFDPDQGKCGKLECSVNHPLFKAHNSSLIEGDNCDELRMWNLRGKASCGYIAWFERGEYRNGWYKTF
;
A
#
# COMPACT_ATOMS: atom_id res chain seq x y z
N MET A 1 -6.73 13.84 -16.42
CA MET A 1 -7.55 13.52 -15.24
C MET A 1 -6.75 13.78 -13.98
N THR A 2 -7.25 14.62 -13.09
CA THR A 2 -6.63 14.95 -11.80
C THR A 2 -6.94 13.82 -10.82
N LYS A 3 -5.93 13.03 -10.46
CA LYS A 3 -6.08 11.92 -9.49
C LYS A 3 -6.41 12.51 -8.11
N LYS A 4 -7.51 12.09 -7.49
CA LYS A 4 -7.95 12.58 -6.17
C LYS A 4 -7.33 11.74 -5.05
N PHE A 5 -7.09 12.37 -3.90
CA PHE A 5 -6.78 11.66 -2.66
C PHE A 5 -8.06 10.95 -2.20
N CYS A 6 -7.99 9.64 -2.00
CA CYS A 6 -9.20 8.83 -1.89
C CYS A 6 -9.54 8.42 -0.46
N CYS A 7 -10.79 8.69 -0.07
CA CYS A 7 -11.41 8.20 1.16
C CYS A 7 -12.12 6.84 1.03
N LYS A 8 -12.42 6.41 -0.20
CA LYS A 8 -13.10 5.16 -0.51
C LYS A 8 -12.16 4.31 -1.38
N SER A 9 -12.12 3.00 -1.19
CA SER A 9 -11.30 2.06 -1.99
C SER A 9 -11.86 1.85 -3.39
N ASP A 10 -12.27 2.92 -4.08
CA ASP A 10 -12.68 2.84 -5.49
C ASP A 10 -11.41 2.76 -6.36
N PRO A 11 -11.08 1.60 -6.95
CA PRO A 11 -9.83 1.43 -7.68
C PRO A 11 -9.73 2.34 -8.92
N ILE A 12 -10.85 2.88 -9.42
CA ILE A 12 -10.88 3.73 -10.62
C ILE A 12 -10.50 5.18 -10.28
N ASP A 13 -10.94 5.67 -9.13
CA ASP A 13 -10.74 7.08 -8.72
C ASP A 13 -9.49 7.30 -7.85
N CYS A 14 -8.84 6.22 -7.41
CA CYS A 14 -7.81 6.26 -6.37
C CYS A 14 -6.40 5.95 -6.85
N SER A 15 -5.48 6.86 -6.54
CA SER A 15 -4.05 6.60 -6.73
C SER A 15 -3.45 6.12 -5.43
N TRP A 16 -3.12 4.84 -5.33
CA TRP A 16 -2.26 4.34 -4.24
C TRP A 16 -0.77 4.62 -4.52
N SER A 17 -0.46 5.18 -5.69
CA SER A 17 0.86 5.73 -5.98
C SER A 17 1.20 6.90 -5.07
N GLY A 18 2.47 6.98 -4.68
CA GLY A 18 3.02 8.05 -3.87
C GLY A 18 4.00 7.53 -2.84
N ARG A 19 4.44 8.44 -1.97
CA ARG A 19 5.27 8.08 -0.83
C ARG A 19 4.39 7.72 0.37
N TRP A 20 4.71 6.63 1.02
CA TRP A 20 4.09 6.12 2.24
C TRP A 20 5.15 6.07 3.34
N MET A 21 4.76 6.29 4.58
CA MET A 21 5.65 6.27 5.74
C MET A 21 5.18 5.23 6.74
N GLY A 22 6.07 4.33 7.15
CA GLY A 22 5.79 3.38 8.22
C GLY A 22 5.75 4.06 9.58
N SER A 23 4.77 3.69 10.41
CA SER A 23 4.54 4.25 11.74
C SER A 23 5.56 3.75 12.75
N GLU A 24 5.99 2.50 12.63
CA GLU A 24 6.87 1.86 13.61
C GLU A 24 8.36 2.00 13.27
N ASP A 25 8.69 1.99 11.97
CA ASP A 25 10.07 2.01 11.47
C ASP A 25 10.50 3.35 10.87
N ALA A 26 9.55 4.28 10.66
CA ALA A 26 9.76 5.55 9.95
C ALA A 26 10.36 5.38 8.53
N PHE A 27 10.20 4.21 7.92
CA PHE A 27 10.70 3.97 6.57
C PHE A 27 9.81 4.65 5.53
N ASN A 28 10.45 5.22 4.50
CA ASN A 28 9.75 5.77 3.35
C ASN A 28 9.62 4.69 2.26
N PHE A 29 8.38 4.32 1.97
CA PHE A 29 8.00 3.40 0.92
C PHE A 29 7.49 4.18 -0.28
N TYR A 30 8.06 3.95 -1.45
CA TYR A 30 7.68 4.61 -2.69
C TYR A 30 6.88 3.62 -3.51
N CYS A 31 5.58 3.89 -3.65
CA CYS A 31 4.66 2.98 -4.29
C CYS A 31 4.13 3.52 -5.62
N ARG A 32 3.92 2.61 -6.56
CA ARG A 32 3.24 2.81 -7.83
C ARG A 32 2.05 1.87 -7.91
N PHE A 33 0.88 2.47 -8.15
CA PHE A 33 -0.35 1.76 -8.44
C PHE A 33 -0.52 1.59 -9.95
N ASP A 34 -0.86 0.37 -10.35
CA ASP A 34 -1.20 -0.03 -11.71
C ASP A 34 -2.65 -0.52 -11.74
N PRO A 35 -3.61 0.27 -12.27
CA PRO A 35 -5.02 -0.08 -12.25
C PRO A 35 -5.39 -1.20 -13.23
N ASP A 36 -4.54 -1.52 -14.21
CA ASP A 36 -4.86 -2.45 -15.29
C ASP A 36 -4.53 -3.91 -14.94
N GLN A 37 -4.12 -4.18 -13.69
CA GLN A 37 -3.67 -5.48 -13.21
C GLN A 37 -4.69 -6.13 -12.28
N GLY A 38 -5.36 -7.20 -12.73
CA GLY A 38 -6.38 -7.88 -11.94
C GLY A 38 -7.66 -7.03 -11.78
N LYS A 39 -8.53 -7.41 -10.83
CA LYS A 39 -9.83 -6.73 -10.62
C LYS A 39 -9.68 -5.35 -9.98
N CYS A 40 -8.72 -5.21 -9.06
CA CYS A 40 -8.56 -4.02 -8.22
C CYS A 40 -7.25 -3.25 -8.49
N GLY A 41 -6.41 -3.74 -9.40
CA GLY A 41 -5.09 -3.21 -9.66
C GLY A 41 -3.97 -3.89 -8.85
N LYS A 42 -2.75 -3.43 -9.09
CA LYS A 42 -1.52 -3.90 -8.44
C LYS A 42 -0.80 -2.74 -7.78
N LEU A 43 -0.26 -2.97 -6.59
CA LEU A 43 0.63 -2.04 -5.91
C LEU A 43 2.06 -2.57 -5.98
N GLU A 44 3.00 -1.73 -6.39
CA GLU A 44 4.43 -2.03 -6.40
C GLU A 44 5.15 -1.00 -5.55
N CYS A 45 5.93 -1.44 -4.58
CA CYS A 45 6.57 -0.56 -3.60
C CYS A 45 8.06 -0.87 -3.48
N SER A 46 8.85 0.18 -3.30
CA SER A 46 10.27 0.09 -2.97
C SER A 46 10.58 0.90 -1.71
N VAL A 47 11.59 0.46 -0.98
CA VAL A 47 12.15 1.17 0.17
C VAL A 47 13.65 1.27 -0.01
N ASN A 48 14.17 2.46 0.25
CA ASN A 48 15.59 2.73 0.21
C ASN A 48 16.00 3.42 1.51
N HIS A 49 16.10 2.63 2.58
CA HIS A 49 16.59 3.07 3.89
C HIS A 49 17.96 2.44 4.16
N PRO A 50 18.88 3.10 4.90
CA PRO A 50 20.19 2.51 5.21
C PRO A 50 20.12 1.12 5.87
N LEU A 51 19.11 0.90 6.72
CA LEU A 51 18.90 -0.38 7.43
C LEU A 51 18.09 -1.40 6.62
N PHE A 52 17.36 -0.96 5.59
CA PHE A 52 16.45 -1.82 4.85
C PHE A 52 16.26 -1.31 3.42
N LYS A 53 16.65 -2.14 2.46
CA LYS A 53 16.48 -1.89 1.03
C LYS A 53 15.76 -3.07 0.41
N ALA A 54 14.58 -2.82 -0.12
CA ALA A 54 13.76 -3.87 -0.69
C ALA A 54 12.81 -3.33 -1.75
N HIS A 55 12.35 -4.24 -2.58
CA HIS A 55 11.29 -4.02 -3.56
C HIS A 55 10.33 -5.20 -3.49
N ASN A 56 9.03 -4.92 -3.61
CA ASN A 56 8.00 -5.95 -3.65
C ASN A 56 6.75 -5.43 -4.36
N SER A 57 5.88 -6.34 -4.77
CA SER A 57 4.60 -5.99 -5.37
C SER A 57 3.52 -6.99 -5.01
N SER A 58 2.27 -6.53 -5.01
CA SER A 58 1.09 -7.32 -4.68
C SER A 58 -0.06 -6.92 -5.58
N LEU A 59 -0.84 -7.88 -6.03
CA LEU A 59 -2.21 -7.58 -6.46
C LEU A 59 -2.99 -7.06 -5.26
N ILE A 60 -3.94 -6.17 -5.53
CA ILE A 60 -4.94 -5.75 -4.56
C ILE A 60 -6.12 -6.72 -4.68
N GLU A 61 -6.53 -7.30 -3.56
CA GLU A 61 -7.54 -8.35 -3.51
C GLU A 61 -8.64 -8.00 -2.48
N GLY A 62 -9.54 -8.96 -2.23
CA GLY A 62 -10.68 -8.81 -1.34
C GLY A 62 -11.92 -8.25 -2.05
N ASP A 63 -13.09 -8.49 -1.46
CA ASP A 63 -14.37 -8.03 -2.03
C ASP A 63 -14.43 -6.50 -2.16
N ASN A 64 -13.73 -5.79 -1.27
CA ASN A 64 -13.67 -4.34 -1.21
C ASN A 64 -12.40 -3.72 -1.83
N CYS A 65 -11.58 -4.53 -2.52
CA CYS A 65 -10.31 -4.06 -3.10
C CYS A 65 -9.38 -3.41 -2.07
N ASP A 66 -9.21 -4.04 -0.91
CA ASP A 66 -8.54 -3.49 0.25
C ASP A 66 -7.50 -4.44 0.87
N GLU A 67 -7.22 -5.59 0.26
CA GLU A 67 -6.26 -6.57 0.79
C GLU A 67 -4.97 -6.62 -0.03
N LEU A 68 -3.84 -6.66 0.66
CA LEU A 68 -2.49 -6.66 0.09
C LEU A 68 -1.62 -7.73 0.75
N ARG A 69 -0.60 -8.23 0.06
CA ARG A 69 0.41 -9.13 0.63
C ARG A 69 1.81 -8.74 0.16
N MET A 70 2.62 -8.17 1.04
CA MET A 70 4.00 -7.77 0.73
C MET A 70 4.92 -8.09 1.90
N TRP A 71 6.15 -8.53 1.61
CA TRP A 71 7.17 -8.87 2.62
C TRP A 71 6.66 -9.75 3.77
N ASN A 72 5.89 -10.80 3.45
CA ASN A 72 5.23 -11.70 4.41
C ASN A 72 4.22 -11.04 5.35
N LEU A 73 3.86 -9.77 5.10
CA LEU A 73 2.81 -9.05 5.80
C LEU A 73 1.51 -9.14 5.01
N ARG A 74 0.39 -9.23 5.73
CA ARG A 74 -0.96 -9.05 5.20
C ARG A 74 -1.37 -7.62 5.47
N GLY A 75 -1.71 -6.87 4.42
CA GLY A 75 -2.14 -5.50 4.48
C GLY A 75 -3.66 -5.39 4.36
N LYS A 76 -4.27 -4.53 5.19
CA LYS A 76 -5.64 -4.04 5.00
C LYS A 76 -5.59 -2.54 4.75
N ALA A 77 -5.92 -2.14 3.53
CA ALA A 77 -5.83 -0.77 3.06
C ALA A 77 -7.13 -0.01 3.33
N SER A 78 -6.99 1.25 3.72
CA SER A 78 -8.07 2.23 3.83
C SER A 78 -7.59 3.56 3.25
N CYS A 79 -8.39 4.61 3.38
CA CYS A 79 -8.04 5.97 2.94
C CYS A 79 -6.66 6.40 3.43
N GLY A 80 -5.67 6.45 2.54
CA GLY A 80 -4.33 6.94 2.87
C GLY A 80 -3.64 6.17 4.00
N TYR A 81 -4.09 4.95 4.31
CA TYR A 81 -3.54 4.14 5.38
C TYR A 81 -3.52 2.66 4.99
N ILE A 82 -2.47 1.93 5.35
CA ILE A 82 -2.43 0.47 5.23
C ILE A 82 -1.99 -0.10 6.57
N ALA A 83 -2.85 -0.88 7.21
CA ALA A 83 -2.48 -1.65 8.39
C ALA A 83 -1.83 -2.97 7.96
N TRP A 84 -0.65 -3.26 8.48
CA TRP A 84 0.10 -4.48 8.19
C TRP A 84 0.12 -5.43 9.38
N PHE A 85 -0.13 -6.69 9.08
CA PHE A 85 -0.21 -7.77 10.05
C PHE A 85 0.74 -8.90 9.70
N GLU A 86 1.39 -9.47 10.71
CA GLU A 86 2.16 -10.70 10.59
C GLU A 86 1.54 -11.74 11.51
N ARG A 87 1.15 -12.90 10.96
CA ARG A 87 0.49 -13.99 11.72
C ARG A 87 -0.74 -13.54 12.54
N GLY A 88 -1.41 -12.48 12.10
CA GLY A 88 -2.60 -11.92 12.76
C GLY A 88 -2.30 -10.82 13.77
N GLU A 89 -1.04 -10.57 14.11
CA GLU A 89 -0.63 -9.46 14.97
C GLU A 89 -0.32 -8.21 14.15
N TYR A 90 -0.74 -7.05 14.66
CA TYR A 90 -0.35 -5.76 14.08
C TYR A 90 1.18 -5.61 14.12
N ARG A 91 1.77 -5.15 13.02
CA ARG A 91 3.21 -4.94 12.90
C ARG A 91 3.61 -3.55 12.45
N ASN A 92 2.85 -2.92 11.55
CA ASN A 92 3.16 -1.59 11.08
C ASN A 92 1.93 -0.93 10.48
N GLY A 93 1.91 0.40 10.45
CA GLY A 93 0.91 1.20 9.77
C GLY A 93 1.58 2.10 8.76
N TRP A 94 1.13 2.08 7.51
CA TRP A 94 1.68 2.96 6.48
C TRP A 94 0.74 4.11 6.20
N TYR A 95 1.20 5.33 6.43
CA TYR A 95 0.45 6.54 6.11
C TYR A 95 0.90 7.10 4.77
N LYS A 96 -0.04 7.39 3.90
CA LYS A 96 0.26 8.09 2.66
C LYS A 96 0.66 9.52 3.00
N THR A 97 1.84 9.90 2.53
CA THR A 97 2.35 11.27 2.66
C THR A 97 2.06 12.06 1.39
N PHE A 98 1.96 13.39 1.54
CA PHE A 98 1.64 14.33 0.47
C PHE A 98 2.52 14.17 -0.78
#